data_AF-A0A0D0N2A4-F1
#
_entry.id   AF-A0A0D0N2A4-F1
#
_cell.length_a   1.000
_cell.length_b   1.000
_cell.length_c   1.000
_cell.angle_alpha   90.00
_cell.angle_beta   90.00
_cell.angle_gamma   90.00
#
_symmetry.space_group_name_H-M   'P 1'
#
loop_
_entity.id
_entity.type
_entity.pdbx_description
1 polymer ?
#
loop_
_entity_poly.entity_id
_entity_poly.type
_entity_poly.pdbx_seq_one_letter_code
_entity_poly.pdbx_strand_id
1 'polypeptide(L)'
;MRVDRSGHGSAGESRDMSLDIVSYGRRGPGGRLRLGAEQIAQIQRTVGRAPEVMVKVSGGGRDVGGVEAHLRYIGRHGKLALEIDEGLAQQGRGAAKEITAEWQLELCRSQYKPRPAPGEKDTRAKLVHNIVLSMPAGTPPDKVLAAARVFARENFALQYRYAMALHTDQPHPHVHLVVKCEHEFEPGKRLYIRKNTLRQWREQFAALMREQGVAANATPRQLRGQARKPFRDPIHHRLRALRAFGQLPPSDRAKHGPPRTSTFMRSKLDGMLRALKWGSDLEIGQEAMRSTRREVTADWRATAEALRRQGEENIAAHVDQFVAGLPDVQTDAQRIADQWREQVRHRAPGRNDIKLWAPKSR
;
A
#
# COMPACT_ATOMS: atom_id res chain seq x y z
N MET A 1 -34.85 -36.85 -38.81
CA MET A 1 -35.55 -36.06 -37.77
C MET A 1 -34.57 -35.77 -36.63
N ARG A 2 -33.77 -34.70 -36.75
CA ARG A 2 -33.03 -34.10 -35.63
C ARG A 2 -33.05 -32.60 -35.86
N VAL A 3 -33.68 -31.93 -34.91
CA VAL A 3 -33.99 -30.50 -34.91
C VAL A 3 -32.77 -29.78 -34.36
N ASP A 4 -32.25 -28.84 -35.14
CA ASP A 4 -31.28 -27.84 -34.69
C ASP A 4 -31.91 -26.95 -33.63
N ARG A 5 -31.19 -26.76 -32.51
CA ARG A 5 -31.46 -25.68 -31.56
C ARG A 5 -30.22 -24.81 -31.43
N SER A 6 -30.33 -23.65 -32.06
CA SER A 6 -29.59 -22.44 -31.76
C SER A 6 -29.72 -22.07 -30.28
N GLY A 7 -28.58 -21.74 -29.66
CA GLY A 7 -28.51 -21.22 -28.31
C GLY A 7 -27.45 -20.13 -28.24
N HIS A 8 -27.85 -18.89 -28.55
CA HIS A 8 -27.13 -17.69 -28.15
C HIS A 8 -27.18 -17.57 -26.62
N GLY A 9 -26.02 -17.66 -25.97
CA GLY A 9 -25.84 -17.30 -24.56
C GLY A 9 -24.72 -16.28 -24.47
N SER A 10 -25.09 -15.02 -24.22
CA SER A 10 -24.15 -13.92 -24.02
C SER A 10 -23.22 -14.21 -22.85
N ALA A 11 -21.93 -14.03 -23.09
CA ALA A 11 -20.89 -14.10 -22.08
C ALA A 11 -21.13 -13.01 -21.02
N GLY A 12 -21.60 -13.42 -19.85
CA GLY A 12 -21.60 -12.57 -18.67
C GLY A 12 -20.18 -12.21 -18.30
N GLU A 13 -19.85 -10.93 -18.35
CA GLU A 13 -18.60 -10.38 -17.82
C GLU A 13 -18.45 -10.82 -16.36
N SER A 14 -17.39 -11.57 -16.08
CA SER A 14 -17.02 -11.98 -14.73
C SER A 14 -16.78 -10.73 -13.87
N ARG A 15 -17.71 -10.42 -12.96
CA ARG A 15 -17.53 -9.36 -11.94
C ARG A 15 -16.20 -9.56 -11.23
N ASP A 16 -15.36 -8.52 -11.16
CA ASP A 16 -14.16 -8.50 -10.35
C ASP A 16 -14.54 -8.47 -8.86
N MET A 17 -14.59 -9.65 -8.24
CA MET A 17 -14.86 -9.85 -6.81
C MET A 17 -13.82 -9.14 -5.90
N SER A 18 -12.75 -8.55 -6.45
CA SER A 18 -11.75 -7.80 -5.68
C SER A 18 -12.27 -6.50 -5.08
N LEU A 19 -13.40 -5.99 -5.58
CA LEU A 19 -14.06 -4.77 -5.11
C LEU A 19 -15.27 -5.05 -4.20
N ASP A 20 -15.54 -6.30 -3.87
CA ASP A 20 -16.65 -6.64 -2.99
C ASP A 20 -16.45 -5.99 -1.61
N ILE A 21 -17.30 -4.98 -1.31
CA ILE A 21 -17.29 -4.21 -0.06
C ILE A 21 -17.32 -5.16 1.13
N VAL A 22 -17.98 -6.31 0.95
CA VAL A 22 -18.09 -7.36 1.93
C VAL A 22 -17.87 -8.70 1.23
N SER A 23 -16.60 -9.12 1.09
CA SER A 23 -16.16 -10.40 0.48
C SER A 23 -16.86 -11.68 0.95
N TYR A 24 -17.74 -11.57 1.94
CA TYR A 24 -18.38 -12.65 2.68
C TYR A 24 -19.91 -12.53 2.69
N GLY A 25 -20.52 -11.63 1.93
CA GLY A 25 -21.97 -11.54 1.81
C GLY A 25 -22.55 -12.79 1.13
N ARG A 26 -23.00 -13.79 1.91
CA ARG A 26 -23.75 -14.92 1.34
C ARG A 26 -25.06 -14.40 0.77
N ARG A 27 -25.22 -14.46 -0.56
CA ARG A 27 -26.55 -14.42 -1.18
C ARG A 27 -27.27 -15.71 -0.79
N GLY A 28 -28.17 -15.61 0.18
CA GLY A 28 -29.03 -16.73 0.56
C GLY A 28 -29.93 -17.18 -0.59
N PRO A 29 -30.64 -18.32 -0.45
CA PRO A 29 -31.64 -18.76 -1.42
C PRO A 29 -32.69 -17.63 -1.55
N GLY A 30 -32.76 -17.00 -2.73
CA GLY A 30 -33.56 -15.78 -2.95
C GLY A 30 -32.76 -14.50 -3.25
N GLY A 31 -31.43 -14.57 -3.34
CA GLY A 31 -30.59 -13.51 -3.93
C GLY A 31 -30.42 -12.22 -3.10
N ARG A 32 -30.98 -12.17 -1.89
CA ARG A 32 -30.92 -10.98 -1.03
C ARG A 32 -29.63 -10.95 -0.20
N LEU A 33 -28.97 -9.79 -0.17
CA LEU A 33 -27.80 -9.50 0.67
C LEU A 33 -28.25 -9.36 2.12
N ARG A 34 -27.81 -10.28 2.99
CA ARG A 34 -27.96 -10.18 4.46
C ARG A 34 -26.60 -9.95 5.07
N LEU A 35 -26.50 -8.98 5.97
CA LEU A 35 -25.25 -8.56 6.60
C LEU A 35 -25.17 -9.17 8.00
N GLY A 36 -24.04 -9.79 8.34
CA GLY A 36 -23.75 -10.25 9.70
C GLY A 36 -23.18 -9.14 10.58
N ALA A 37 -23.15 -9.33 11.90
CA ALA A 37 -22.64 -8.35 12.85
C ALA A 37 -21.21 -7.86 12.52
N GLU A 38 -20.30 -8.76 12.18
CA GLU A 38 -18.93 -8.39 11.79
C GLU A 38 -18.87 -7.53 10.52
N GLN A 39 -19.79 -7.76 9.58
CA GLN A 39 -19.87 -7.02 8.33
C GLN A 39 -20.41 -5.61 8.59
N ILE A 40 -21.44 -5.50 9.43
CA ILE A 40 -21.98 -4.22 9.90
C ILE A 40 -20.88 -3.43 10.63
N ALA A 41 -20.13 -4.08 11.51
CA ALA A 41 -19.00 -3.45 12.21
C ALA A 41 -17.88 -3.00 11.24
N GLN A 42 -17.60 -3.77 10.19
CA GLN A 42 -16.65 -3.37 9.14
C GLN A 42 -17.15 -2.16 8.35
N ILE A 43 -18.44 -2.12 8.02
CA ILE A 43 -19.07 -0.98 7.36
C ILE A 43 -18.94 0.26 8.24
N GLN A 44 -19.33 0.17 9.52
CA GLN A 44 -19.19 1.25 10.49
C GLN A 44 -17.75 1.78 10.58
N ARG A 45 -16.74 0.90 10.65
CA ARG A 45 -15.32 1.30 10.65
C ARG A 45 -14.93 2.04 9.38
N THR A 46 -15.46 1.61 8.24
CA THR A 46 -15.11 2.19 6.93
C THR A 46 -15.72 3.57 6.76
N VAL A 47 -17.03 3.72 7.05
CA VAL A 47 -17.72 5.01 6.96
C VAL A 47 -17.24 5.99 8.05
N GLY A 48 -16.91 5.47 9.24
CA GLY A 48 -16.30 6.20 10.34
C GLY A 48 -14.81 6.53 10.15
N ARG A 49 -14.22 6.16 9.00
CA ARG A 49 -12.82 6.45 8.62
C ARG A 49 -11.79 5.98 9.66
N ALA A 50 -12.01 4.80 10.24
CA ALA A 50 -11.05 4.17 11.13
C ALA A 50 -9.66 4.04 10.45
N PRO A 51 -8.56 4.18 11.21
CA PRO A 51 -7.20 4.04 10.70
C PRO A 51 -6.98 2.75 9.89
N GLU A 52 -6.34 2.87 8.74
CA GLU A 52 -6.14 1.74 7.81
C GLU A 52 -4.76 1.13 8.02
N VAL A 53 -4.73 -0.18 8.26
CA VAL A 53 -3.48 -0.91 8.44
C VAL A 53 -2.73 -1.07 7.13
N MET A 54 -1.41 -1.21 7.18
CA MET A 54 -0.60 -1.52 5.99
C MET A 54 0.25 -2.76 6.23
N VAL A 55 0.01 -3.76 5.38
CA VAL A 55 0.87 -4.93 5.21
C VAL A 55 1.42 -4.92 3.79
N LYS A 56 2.75 -4.96 3.65
CA LYS A 56 3.44 -5.08 2.35
C LYS A 56 4.62 -6.02 2.43
N VAL A 57 4.96 -6.61 1.29
CA VAL A 57 6.26 -7.26 1.08
C VAL A 57 7.18 -6.23 0.45
N SER A 58 8.21 -5.81 1.18
CA SER A 58 9.18 -4.78 0.73
C SER A 58 10.28 -5.36 -0.15
N GLY A 59 10.49 -6.67 -0.11
CA GLY A 59 11.54 -7.34 -0.87
C GLY A 59 11.80 -8.76 -0.42
N GLY A 60 13.06 -9.17 -0.47
CA GLY A 60 13.54 -10.45 0.04
C GLY A 60 15.00 -10.68 -0.35
N GLY A 61 15.77 -11.26 0.56
CA GLY A 61 17.16 -11.63 0.32
C GLY A 61 17.26 -12.87 -0.56
N ARG A 62 18.28 -12.92 -1.42
CA ARG A 62 18.56 -14.05 -2.34
C ARG A 62 19.91 -14.71 -2.10
N ASP A 63 20.73 -14.10 -1.27
CA ASP A 63 21.97 -14.65 -0.75
C ASP A 63 22.10 -14.31 0.74
N VAL A 64 22.87 -15.13 1.47
CA VAL A 64 23.07 -14.96 2.93
C VAL A 64 23.54 -13.55 3.27
N GLY A 65 24.53 -13.01 2.54
CA GLY A 65 25.02 -11.65 2.76
C GLY A 65 23.92 -10.58 2.62
N GLY A 66 23.01 -10.71 1.66
CA GLY A 66 21.87 -9.83 1.50
C GLY A 66 20.84 -9.95 2.64
N VAL A 67 20.65 -11.15 3.18
CA VAL A 67 19.78 -11.39 4.35
C VAL A 67 20.40 -10.78 5.60
N GLU A 68 21.67 -11.04 5.86
CA GLU A 68 22.43 -10.51 7.01
C GLU A 68 22.43 -8.98 7.00
N ALA A 69 22.68 -8.36 5.83
CA ALA A 69 22.65 -6.92 5.68
C ALA A 69 21.27 -6.34 6.01
N HIS A 70 20.19 -7.03 5.63
CA HIS A 70 18.84 -6.57 5.95
C HIS A 70 18.51 -6.74 7.44
N LEU A 71 18.85 -7.87 8.06
CA LEU A 71 18.72 -8.09 9.50
C LEU A 71 19.49 -7.04 10.31
N ARG A 72 20.72 -6.74 9.88
CA ARG A 72 21.53 -5.67 10.48
C ARG A 72 20.88 -4.30 10.33
N TYR A 73 20.30 -4.00 9.16
CA TYR A 73 19.57 -2.75 8.92
C TYR A 73 18.36 -2.62 9.85
N ILE A 74 17.53 -3.66 9.98
CA ILE A 74 16.34 -3.60 10.84
C ILE A 74 16.71 -3.61 12.33
N GLY A 75 17.80 -4.27 12.72
CA GLY A 75 18.37 -4.17 14.06
C GLY A 75 19.13 -2.86 14.34
N ARG A 76 19.15 -1.91 13.40
CA ARG A 76 19.91 -0.65 13.47
C ARG A 76 21.38 -0.87 13.86
N HIS A 77 22.00 -1.87 13.26
CA HIS A 77 23.37 -2.32 13.53
C HIS A 77 23.61 -2.74 14.99
N GLY A 78 22.63 -3.42 15.59
CA GLY A 78 22.68 -3.96 16.95
C GLY A 78 22.14 -3.03 18.03
N LYS A 79 21.64 -1.85 17.66
CA LYS A 79 21.01 -0.90 18.59
C LYS A 79 19.60 -1.31 18.99
N LEU A 80 18.90 -2.04 18.12
CA LEU A 80 17.58 -2.59 18.39
C LEU A 80 17.68 -4.11 18.52
N ALA A 81 16.92 -4.68 19.45
CA ALA A 81 16.77 -6.10 19.58
C ALA A 81 15.97 -6.68 18.41
N LEU A 82 16.38 -7.86 17.95
CA LEU A 82 15.68 -8.69 16.98
C LEU A 82 14.95 -9.79 17.73
N GLU A 83 13.63 -9.79 17.68
CA GLU A 83 12.82 -10.87 18.26
C GLU A 83 12.71 -12.01 17.26
N ILE A 84 13.18 -13.19 17.64
CA ILE A 84 13.11 -14.40 16.81
C ILE A 84 11.88 -15.25 17.15
N ASP A 85 11.62 -16.28 16.35
CA ASP A 85 10.45 -17.16 16.48
C ASP A 85 10.35 -17.89 17.83
N GLU A 86 11.47 -18.11 18.51
CA GLU A 86 11.53 -18.74 19.84
C GLU A 86 11.21 -17.77 20.98
N GLY A 87 10.90 -16.50 20.67
CA GLY A 87 10.62 -15.46 21.66
C GLY A 87 11.86 -14.86 22.33
N LEU A 88 13.06 -15.35 21.98
CA LEU A 88 14.32 -14.77 22.41
C LEU A 88 14.60 -13.47 21.63
N ALA A 89 15.10 -12.46 22.34
CA ALA A 89 15.54 -11.22 21.75
C ALA A 89 17.07 -11.28 21.55
N GLN A 90 17.53 -11.35 20.30
CA GLN A 90 18.95 -11.24 19.99
C GLN A 90 19.32 -9.78 19.76
N GLN A 91 20.33 -9.29 20.49
CA GLN A 91 20.80 -7.90 20.39
C GLN A 91 22.32 -7.87 20.19
N GLY A 92 22.81 -6.79 19.59
CA GLY A 92 24.23 -6.57 19.36
C GLY A 92 24.62 -6.73 17.90
N ARG A 93 25.91 -6.49 17.61
CA ARG A 93 26.42 -6.48 16.23
C ARG A 93 26.47 -7.88 15.60
N GLY A 94 26.55 -8.93 16.44
CA GLY A 94 26.60 -10.34 16.04
C GLY A 94 25.25 -10.98 15.73
N ALA A 95 24.15 -10.44 16.29
CA ALA A 95 22.81 -11.03 16.20
C ALA A 95 22.39 -11.37 14.75
N ALA A 96 22.61 -10.46 13.79
CA ALA A 96 22.27 -10.73 12.40
C ALA A 96 23.00 -11.96 11.82
N LYS A 97 24.28 -12.14 12.19
CA LYS A 97 25.10 -13.26 11.73
C LYS A 97 24.69 -14.57 12.41
N GLU A 98 24.41 -14.51 13.71
CA GLU A 98 23.90 -15.65 14.50
C GLU A 98 22.59 -16.18 13.93
N ILE A 99 21.60 -15.29 13.71
CA ILE A 99 20.32 -15.65 13.07
C ILE A 99 20.55 -16.33 11.71
N THR A 100 21.38 -15.75 10.85
CA THR A 100 21.60 -16.33 9.50
C THR A 100 22.30 -17.70 9.54
N ALA A 101 23.19 -17.91 10.49
CA ALA A 101 23.90 -19.17 10.68
C ALA A 101 22.94 -20.23 11.24
N GLU A 102 22.16 -19.88 12.25
CA GLU A 102 21.15 -20.74 12.87
C GLU A 102 20.10 -21.20 11.86
N TRP A 103 19.65 -20.29 10.98
CA TRP A 103 18.68 -20.60 9.93
C TRP A 103 19.25 -21.48 8.80
N GLN A 104 20.56 -21.75 8.82
CA GLN A 104 21.28 -22.57 7.84
C GLN A 104 21.00 -22.12 6.40
N LEU A 105 20.99 -20.81 6.18
CA LEU A 105 20.63 -20.23 4.88
C LEU A 105 21.58 -20.63 3.76
N GLU A 106 22.81 -21.04 4.09
CA GLU A 106 23.76 -21.58 3.13
C GLU A 106 23.28 -22.89 2.49
N LEU A 107 22.51 -23.69 3.24
CA LEU A 107 21.95 -24.96 2.76
C LEU A 107 20.66 -24.77 1.94
N CYS A 108 20.08 -23.58 1.97
CA CYS A 108 18.83 -23.29 1.29
C CYS A 108 19.00 -23.32 -0.24
N ARG A 109 17.96 -23.78 -0.94
CA ARG A 109 18.00 -23.94 -2.39
C ARG A 109 18.24 -22.59 -3.08
N SER A 110 19.16 -22.59 -4.04
CA SER A 110 19.53 -21.47 -4.93
C SER A 110 20.58 -20.49 -4.39
N GLN A 111 21.11 -20.68 -3.18
CA GLN A 111 22.25 -19.92 -2.64
C GLN A 111 23.49 -20.04 -3.56
N TYR A 112 23.80 -21.26 -4.00
CA TYR A 112 24.97 -21.57 -4.84
C TYR A 112 24.85 -21.13 -6.30
N LYS A 113 23.70 -20.59 -6.73
CA LYS A 113 23.58 -20.07 -8.09
C LYS A 113 24.41 -18.79 -8.22
N PRO A 114 25.23 -18.66 -9.26
CA PRO A 114 26.05 -17.47 -9.45
C PRO A 114 25.16 -16.23 -9.56
N ARG A 115 25.66 -15.11 -9.03
CA ARG A 115 24.98 -13.82 -9.18
C ARG A 115 24.92 -13.47 -10.67
N PRO A 116 23.75 -13.04 -11.19
CA PRO A 116 23.65 -12.64 -12.59
C PRO A 116 24.57 -11.47 -12.91
N ALA A 117 24.92 -11.31 -14.19
CA ALA A 117 25.70 -10.16 -14.62
C ALA A 117 24.93 -8.84 -14.39
N PRO A 118 25.62 -7.70 -14.21
CA PRO A 118 24.96 -6.40 -14.08
C PRO A 118 24.02 -6.12 -15.25
N GLY A 119 22.73 -5.90 -14.96
CA GLY A 119 21.69 -5.66 -15.98
C GLY A 119 20.81 -6.87 -16.28
N GLU A 120 21.20 -8.07 -15.85
CA GLU A 120 20.38 -9.26 -16.00
C GLU A 120 19.34 -9.42 -14.89
N LYS A 121 18.23 -10.07 -15.23
CA LYS A 121 17.19 -10.40 -14.26
C LYS A 121 17.69 -11.47 -13.29
N ASP A 122 17.74 -11.15 -12.00
CA ASP A 122 18.02 -12.17 -11.00
C ASP A 122 16.89 -13.21 -10.96
N THR A 123 17.25 -14.46 -11.28
CA THR A 123 16.37 -15.65 -11.28
C THR A 123 16.58 -16.54 -10.06
N ARG A 124 17.52 -16.21 -9.17
CA ARG A 124 17.78 -16.97 -7.93
C ARG A 124 16.56 -16.92 -7.02
N ALA A 125 16.24 -18.03 -6.38
CA ALA A 125 15.13 -18.07 -5.45
C ALA A 125 15.43 -17.20 -4.22
N LYS A 126 14.39 -16.56 -3.66
CA LYS A 126 14.54 -15.77 -2.43
C LYS A 126 14.71 -16.69 -1.23
N LEU A 127 15.70 -16.44 -0.40
CA LEU A 127 15.91 -17.14 0.87
C LEU A 127 14.94 -16.66 1.95
N VAL A 128 14.60 -15.36 1.92
CA VAL A 128 13.65 -14.76 2.87
C VAL A 128 12.69 -13.80 2.15
N HIS A 129 11.52 -13.56 2.74
CA HIS A 129 10.66 -12.43 2.39
C HIS A 129 10.73 -11.38 3.48
N ASN A 130 10.82 -10.11 3.06
CA ASN A 130 10.78 -8.98 3.98
C ASN A 130 9.37 -8.40 3.96
N ILE A 131 8.68 -8.49 5.09
CA ILE A 131 7.30 -8.03 5.29
C ILE A 131 7.35 -6.81 6.21
N VAL A 132 6.51 -5.82 5.95
CA VAL A 132 6.35 -4.64 6.81
C VAL A 132 4.90 -4.55 7.23
N LEU A 133 4.69 -4.51 8.55
CA LEU A 133 3.42 -4.24 9.20
C LEU A 133 3.48 -2.82 9.75
N SER A 134 2.53 -1.95 9.44
CA SER A 134 2.57 -0.57 9.94
C SER A 134 1.20 0.01 10.17
N MET A 135 1.18 1.04 11.02
CA MET A 135 -0.01 1.82 11.36
C MET A 135 0.17 3.31 11.07
N PRO A 136 -0.93 4.07 10.88
CA PRO A 136 -0.89 5.52 10.79
C PRO A 136 -0.26 6.18 12.02
N ALA A 137 0.19 7.43 11.84
CA ALA A 137 0.80 8.22 12.90
C ALA A 137 -0.17 8.42 14.07
N GLY A 138 0.37 8.45 15.29
CA GLY A 138 -0.41 8.52 16.53
C GLY A 138 -0.81 7.15 17.11
N THR A 139 -0.51 6.04 16.43
CA THR A 139 -0.74 4.69 16.98
C THR A 139 0.35 4.34 18.01
N PRO A 140 0.01 3.80 19.20
CA PRO A 140 1.00 3.36 20.18
C PRO A 140 1.90 2.23 19.61
N PRO A 141 3.24 2.40 19.57
CA PRO A 141 4.14 1.43 18.93
C PRO A 141 4.19 0.06 19.62
N ASP A 142 4.02 0.03 20.93
CA ASP A 142 3.93 -1.17 21.77
C ASP A 142 2.74 -2.05 21.34
N LYS A 143 1.59 -1.45 21.07
CA LYS A 143 0.41 -2.16 20.54
C LYS A 143 0.63 -2.70 19.14
N VAL A 144 1.36 -1.97 18.29
CA VAL A 144 1.75 -2.44 16.95
C VAL A 144 2.66 -3.66 17.06
N LEU A 145 3.64 -3.63 17.97
CA LEU A 145 4.53 -4.76 18.21
C LEU A 145 3.77 -5.96 18.80
N ALA A 146 2.86 -5.76 19.74
CA ALA A 146 2.03 -6.82 20.31
C ALA A 146 1.18 -7.51 19.22
N ALA A 147 0.48 -6.74 18.38
CA ALA A 147 -0.27 -7.28 17.26
C ALA A 147 0.64 -7.99 16.23
N ALA A 148 1.84 -7.45 15.96
CA ALA A 148 2.81 -8.06 15.06
C ALA A 148 3.35 -9.40 15.58
N ARG A 149 3.55 -9.54 16.89
CA ARG A 149 3.95 -10.80 17.53
C ARG A 149 2.91 -11.89 17.34
N VAL A 150 1.63 -11.57 17.60
CA VAL A 150 0.53 -12.53 17.39
C VAL A 150 0.42 -12.88 15.91
N PHE A 151 0.50 -11.88 15.03
CA PHE A 151 0.49 -12.09 13.58
C PHE A 151 1.60 -13.03 13.11
N ALA A 152 2.84 -12.81 13.57
CA ALA A 152 3.97 -13.65 13.19
C ALA A 152 3.81 -15.08 13.71
N ARG A 153 3.34 -15.23 14.96
CA ARG A 153 3.10 -16.54 15.56
C ARG A 153 2.03 -17.33 14.81
N GLU A 154 0.87 -16.72 14.53
CA GLU A 154 -0.23 -17.41 13.85
C GLU A 154 0.09 -17.81 12.40
N ASN A 155 0.90 -17.02 11.71
CA ASN A 155 1.18 -17.25 10.29
C ASN A 155 2.45 -18.08 10.03
N PHE A 156 3.43 -18.05 10.94
CA PHE A 156 4.77 -18.57 10.64
C PHE A 156 5.33 -19.49 11.71
N ALA A 157 4.97 -19.35 12.98
CA ALA A 157 5.55 -20.19 14.03
C ALA A 157 5.33 -21.67 13.73
N LEU A 158 6.31 -22.49 14.10
CA LEU A 158 6.34 -23.94 13.86
C LEU A 158 6.39 -24.37 12.38
N GLN A 159 6.42 -23.43 11.43
CA GLN A 159 6.47 -23.75 9.99
C GLN A 159 7.64 -23.05 9.29
N TYR A 160 7.92 -21.81 9.70
CA TYR A 160 8.94 -20.95 9.12
C TYR A 160 9.67 -20.20 10.22
N ARG A 161 10.99 -20.09 10.10
CA ARG A 161 11.78 -19.19 10.95
C ARG A 161 11.52 -17.73 10.61
N TYR A 162 11.46 -16.88 11.62
CA TYR A 162 11.27 -15.44 11.41
C TYR A 162 11.98 -14.61 12.46
N ALA A 163 12.30 -13.38 12.09
CA ALA A 163 12.85 -12.37 12.98
C ALA A 163 12.16 -11.03 12.74
N MET A 164 11.94 -10.25 13.78
CA MET A 164 11.27 -8.96 13.67
C MET A 164 11.88 -7.86 14.53
N ALA A 165 11.69 -6.61 14.11
CA ALA A 165 12.07 -5.41 14.86
C ALA A 165 11.03 -4.30 14.68
N LEU A 166 10.68 -3.65 15.80
CA LEU A 166 9.86 -2.45 15.82
C LEU A 166 10.70 -1.21 15.51
N HIS A 167 10.25 -0.40 14.55
CA HIS A 167 10.82 0.89 14.19
C HIS A 167 9.84 2.02 14.53
N THR A 168 10.34 3.02 15.26
CA THR A 168 9.61 4.22 15.71
C THR A 168 10.28 5.52 15.26
N ASP A 169 11.31 5.44 14.42
CA ASP A 169 12.09 6.58 13.91
C ASP A 169 11.33 7.42 12.87
N GLN A 170 10.19 6.92 12.39
CA GLN A 170 9.32 7.60 11.43
C GLN A 170 7.97 7.90 12.05
N PRO A 171 7.19 8.84 11.50
CA PRO A 171 5.86 9.16 12.01
C PRO A 171 4.91 7.97 12.09
N HIS A 172 5.14 6.95 11.25
CA HIS A 172 4.37 5.72 11.21
C HIS A 172 5.12 4.60 11.94
N PRO A 173 4.61 4.12 13.10
CA PRO A 173 5.19 2.95 13.75
C PRO A 173 5.04 1.73 12.84
N HIS A 174 6.14 1.00 12.67
CA HIS A 174 6.16 -0.16 11.78
C HIS A 174 7.09 -1.25 12.28
N VAL A 175 6.68 -2.49 12.06
CA VAL A 175 7.49 -3.69 12.35
C VAL A 175 8.01 -4.24 11.03
N HIS A 176 9.33 -4.42 10.96
CA HIS A 176 9.93 -5.23 9.89
C HIS A 176 9.93 -6.68 10.36
N LEU A 177 9.42 -7.56 9.51
CA LEU A 177 9.35 -9.00 9.74
C LEU A 177 10.07 -9.71 8.59
N VAL A 178 11.13 -10.43 8.90
CA VAL A 178 11.91 -11.23 7.95
C VAL A 178 11.52 -12.68 8.16
N VAL A 179 11.04 -13.35 7.11
CA VAL A 179 10.56 -14.74 7.19
C VAL A 179 11.37 -15.60 6.23
N LYS A 180 11.93 -16.70 6.71
CA LYS A 180 12.59 -17.71 5.88
C LYS A 180 11.59 -18.33 4.90
N CYS A 181 11.98 -18.43 3.64
CA CYS A 181 11.10 -18.91 2.58
C CYS A 181 10.93 -20.42 2.57
N GLU A 182 11.88 -21.19 3.07
CA GLU A 182 11.80 -22.65 3.12
C GLU A 182 11.10 -23.09 4.40
N HIS A 183 10.26 -24.12 4.29
CA HIS A 183 9.55 -24.70 5.42
C HIS A 183 10.52 -25.52 6.27
N GLU A 184 10.42 -25.44 7.59
CA GLU A 184 11.36 -26.10 8.50
C GLU A 184 11.22 -27.63 8.49
N PHE A 185 9.99 -28.14 8.38
CA PHE A 185 9.72 -29.58 8.51
C PHE A 185 9.35 -30.31 7.19
N GLU A 186 9.14 -29.57 6.11
CA GLU A 186 8.66 -30.15 4.84
C GLU A 186 9.61 -29.76 3.71
N PRO A 187 10.57 -30.64 3.36
CA PRO A 187 11.54 -30.38 2.31
C PRO A 187 10.85 -30.02 0.98
N GLY A 188 11.30 -28.95 0.34
CA GLY A 188 10.78 -28.49 -0.95
C GLY A 188 9.53 -27.60 -0.86
N LYS A 189 8.83 -27.55 0.28
CA LYS A 189 7.73 -26.60 0.51
C LYS A 189 8.30 -25.20 0.78
N ARG A 190 7.74 -24.19 0.11
CA ARG A 190 8.19 -22.79 0.23
C ARG A 190 7.03 -21.83 0.46
N LEU A 191 7.29 -20.78 1.22
CA LEU A 191 6.37 -19.68 1.45
C LEU A 191 6.17 -18.87 0.16
N TYR A 192 4.95 -18.94 -0.38
CA TYR A 192 4.57 -18.21 -1.58
C TYR A 192 3.48 -17.18 -1.26
N ILE A 193 3.84 -15.90 -1.32
CA ILE A 193 2.94 -14.80 -0.97
C ILE A 193 2.22 -14.30 -2.22
N ARG A 194 0.89 -14.53 -2.29
CA ARG A 194 0.03 -14.04 -3.38
C ARG A 194 -0.71 -12.76 -2.98
N LYS A 195 -1.36 -12.11 -3.96
CA LYS A 195 -2.22 -10.94 -3.70
C LYS A 195 -3.33 -11.25 -2.69
N ASN A 196 -3.95 -12.43 -2.79
CA ASN A 196 -5.01 -12.85 -1.87
C ASN A 196 -4.48 -13.05 -0.44
N THR A 197 -3.29 -13.65 -0.29
CA THR A 197 -2.60 -13.76 1.01
C THR A 197 -2.37 -12.38 1.63
N LEU A 198 -1.90 -11.40 0.85
CA LEU A 198 -1.72 -10.04 1.35
C LEU A 198 -3.02 -9.36 1.74
N ARG A 199 -4.16 -9.72 1.12
CA ARG A 199 -5.47 -9.21 1.53
C ARG A 199 -5.85 -9.79 2.89
N GLN A 200 -5.78 -11.11 3.03
CA GLN A 200 -6.08 -11.82 4.28
C GLN A 200 -5.19 -11.33 5.43
N TRP A 201 -3.90 -11.14 5.18
CA TRP A 201 -2.98 -10.60 6.19
C TRP A 201 -3.32 -9.18 6.63
N ARG A 202 -3.85 -8.32 5.74
CA ARG A 202 -4.32 -6.98 6.15
C ARG A 202 -5.56 -7.09 7.02
N GLU A 203 -6.51 -7.93 6.65
CA GLU A 203 -7.74 -8.17 7.42
C GLU A 203 -7.43 -8.74 8.81
N GLN A 204 -6.56 -9.76 8.87
CA GLN A 204 -6.07 -10.36 10.11
C GLN A 204 -5.32 -9.34 10.96
N PHE A 205 -4.35 -8.61 10.39
CA PHE A 205 -3.59 -7.62 11.16
C PHE A 205 -4.49 -6.50 11.69
N ALA A 206 -5.51 -6.08 10.95
CA ALA A 206 -6.51 -5.14 11.46
C ALA A 206 -7.33 -5.73 12.61
N ALA A 207 -7.67 -7.03 12.58
CA ALA A 207 -8.32 -7.70 13.70
C ALA A 207 -7.43 -7.73 14.95
N LEU A 208 -6.16 -8.14 14.79
CA LEU A 208 -5.20 -8.18 15.87
C LEU A 208 -4.96 -6.79 16.49
N MET A 209 -4.90 -5.73 15.68
CA MET A 209 -4.81 -4.36 16.20
C MET A 209 -6.05 -3.97 17.02
N ARG A 210 -7.25 -4.42 16.64
CA ARG A 210 -8.48 -4.18 17.42
C ARG A 210 -8.48 -4.93 18.74
N GLU A 211 -7.93 -6.14 18.78
CA GLU A 211 -7.74 -6.89 20.03
C GLU A 211 -6.76 -6.17 20.98
N GLN A 212 -5.79 -5.42 20.44
CA GLN A 212 -4.93 -4.51 21.23
C GLN A 212 -5.63 -3.20 21.64
N GLY A 213 -6.93 -3.04 21.33
CA GLY A 213 -7.71 -1.84 21.62
C GLY A 213 -7.35 -0.64 20.74
N VAL A 214 -6.85 -0.87 19.51
CA VAL A 214 -6.64 0.18 18.51
C VAL A 214 -7.68 0.04 17.42
N ALA A 215 -8.43 1.11 17.15
CA ALA A 215 -9.33 1.15 16.00
C ALA A 215 -8.53 0.98 14.71
N ALA A 216 -8.77 -0.12 14.01
CA ALA A 216 -8.04 -0.48 12.81
C ALA A 216 -8.97 -1.13 11.78
N ASN A 217 -8.76 -0.80 10.52
CA ASN A 217 -9.52 -1.31 9.40
C ASN A 217 -8.58 -1.76 8.26
N ALA A 218 -9.11 -2.60 7.37
CA ALA A 218 -8.41 -3.09 6.20
C ALA A 218 -9.36 -3.10 5.01
N THR A 219 -9.39 -2.02 4.25
CA THR A 219 -10.23 -1.90 3.06
C THR A 219 -9.44 -1.46 1.83
N PRO A 220 -9.76 -2.02 0.65
CA PRO A 220 -9.25 -1.51 -0.62
C PRO A 220 -9.46 0.00 -0.75
N ARG A 221 -8.46 0.69 -1.30
CA ARG A 221 -8.48 2.15 -1.46
C ARG A 221 -9.69 2.65 -2.27
N GLN A 222 -10.15 1.85 -3.24
CA GLN A 222 -11.25 2.17 -4.13
C GLN A 222 -12.54 2.37 -3.33
N LEU A 223 -12.78 1.51 -2.34
CA LEU A 223 -13.95 1.58 -1.45
C LEU A 223 -13.95 2.83 -0.58
N ARG A 224 -12.76 3.36 -0.28
CA ARG A 224 -12.56 4.59 0.50
C ARG A 224 -12.62 5.88 -0.34
N GLY A 225 -12.90 5.78 -1.63
CA GLY A 225 -12.80 6.90 -2.58
C GLY A 225 -11.39 7.44 -2.78
N GLN A 226 -10.36 6.67 -2.40
CA GLN A 226 -8.98 7.06 -2.63
C GLN A 226 -8.55 6.65 -4.05
N ALA A 227 -8.78 7.56 -5.00
CA ALA A 227 -8.43 7.38 -6.41
C ALA A 227 -6.90 7.44 -6.67
N ARG A 228 -6.14 8.04 -5.75
CA ARG A 228 -4.69 8.23 -5.90
C ARG A 228 -3.92 6.92 -5.68
N LYS A 229 -3.08 6.56 -6.64
CA LYS A 229 -2.00 5.58 -6.37
C LYS A 229 -0.86 6.32 -5.65
N PRO A 230 -0.47 5.93 -4.43
CA PRO A 230 0.74 6.48 -3.83
C PRO A 230 1.93 6.19 -4.74
N PHE A 231 2.87 7.14 -4.81
CA PHE A 231 4.12 6.91 -5.54
C PHE A 231 4.84 5.71 -4.92
N ARG A 232 5.49 4.88 -5.76
CA ARG A 232 6.32 3.78 -5.27
C ARG A 232 7.40 4.32 -4.32
N ASP A 233 7.73 3.57 -3.28
CA ASP A 233 8.70 3.98 -2.24
C ASP A 233 10.01 4.57 -2.81
N PRO A 234 10.66 4.01 -3.85
CA PRO A 234 11.87 4.60 -4.43
C PRO A 234 11.64 6.00 -5.00
N ILE A 235 10.45 6.26 -5.54
CA ILE A 235 10.06 7.58 -6.04
C ILE A 235 9.83 8.53 -4.86
N HIS A 236 9.19 8.06 -3.79
CA HIS A 236 8.99 8.87 -2.58
C HIS A 236 10.32 9.25 -1.91
N HIS A 237 11.24 8.30 -1.74
CA HIS A 237 12.58 8.57 -1.20
C HIS A 237 13.36 9.56 -2.08
N ARG A 238 13.30 9.43 -3.40
CA ARG A 238 13.92 10.39 -4.33
C ARG A 238 13.29 11.78 -4.25
N LEU A 239 11.96 11.87 -4.16
CA LEU A 239 11.27 13.15 -3.98
C LEU A 239 11.63 13.81 -2.64
N ARG A 240 11.77 13.02 -1.57
CA ARG A 240 12.26 13.51 -0.28
C ARG A 240 13.70 14.03 -0.40
N ALA A 241 14.59 13.27 -1.04
CA ALA A 241 15.97 13.68 -1.27
C ALA A 241 16.07 14.96 -2.11
N LEU A 242 15.25 15.10 -3.16
CA LEU A 242 15.18 16.32 -3.97
C LEU A 242 14.66 17.52 -3.18
N ARG A 243 13.64 17.34 -2.32
CA ARG A 243 13.16 18.41 -1.44
C ARG A 243 14.20 18.82 -0.42
N ALA A 244 14.85 17.84 0.23
CA ALA A 244 15.92 18.11 1.18
C ALA A 244 17.06 18.88 0.50
N PHE A 245 17.48 18.47 -0.70
CA PHE A 245 18.46 19.19 -1.50
C PHE A 245 18.00 20.61 -1.85
N GLY A 246 16.73 20.79 -2.24
CA GLY A 246 16.14 22.09 -2.53
C GLY A 246 15.92 23.00 -1.32
N GLN A 247 16.12 22.49 -0.10
CA GLN A 247 16.09 23.27 1.16
C GLN A 247 17.49 23.62 1.67
N LEU A 248 18.55 23.02 1.12
CA LEU A 248 19.94 23.33 1.48
C LEU A 248 20.31 24.78 1.10
N PRO A 249 21.21 25.45 1.83
CA PRO A 249 21.82 26.70 1.40
C PRO A 249 22.51 26.58 0.02
N PRO A 250 22.60 27.67 -0.77
CA PRO A 250 23.24 27.64 -2.08
C PRO A 250 24.68 27.11 -2.06
N SER A 251 25.44 27.41 -1.01
CA SER A 251 26.82 26.94 -0.78
C SER A 251 26.93 25.42 -0.67
N ASP A 252 25.93 24.76 -0.07
CA ASP A 252 25.93 23.32 0.15
C ASP A 252 25.42 22.56 -1.07
N ARG A 253 24.51 23.18 -1.85
CA ARG A 253 24.05 22.62 -3.14
C ARG A 253 25.19 22.50 -4.15
N ALA A 254 26.10 23.48 -4.17
CA ALA A 254 27.27 23.48 -5.04
C ALA A 254 28.25 22.33 -4.71
N LYS A 255 28.34 21.91 -3.44
CA LYS A 255 29.23 20.84 -2.98
C LYS A 255 28.69 19.43 -3.26
N HIS A 256 27.37 19.23 -3.15
CA HIS A 256 26.80 17.88 -3.16
C HIS A 256 26.24 17.43 -4.53
N GLY A 257 26.04 18.36 -5.48
CA GLY A 257 25.42 18.08 -6.77
C GLY A 257 23.95 17.65 -6.64
N PRO A 258 23.09 17.92 -7.64
CA PRO A 258 21.69 17.56 -7.54
C PRO A 258 21.49 16.02 -7.56
N PRO A 259 20.60 15.47 -6.72
CA PRO A 259 20.26 14.05 -6.78
C PRO A 259 19.74 13.68 -8.18
N ARG A 260 20.20 12.55 -8.73
CA ARG A 260 19.77 12.08 -10.06
C ARG A 260 18.24 12.00 -10.15
N THR A 261 17.64 12.75 -11.07
CA THR A 261 16.20 12.68 -11.35
C THR A 261 15.85 11.33 -11.97
N SER A 262 14.88 10.65 -11.39
CA SER A 262 14.33 9.37 -11.88
C SER A 262 13.90 9.45 -13.36
N THR A 263 14.38 8.56 -14.22
CA THR A 263 13.91 8.42 -15.63
C THR A 263 12.39 8.28 -15.71
N PHE A 264 11.78 7.62 -14.73
CA PHE A 264 10.32 7.51 -14.60
C PHE A 264 9.64 8.87 -14.37
N MET A 265 10.25 9.79 -13.60
CA MET A 265 9.67 11.12 -13.37
C MET A 265 9.82 12.01 -14.60
N ARG A 266 10.95 11.93 -15.31
CA ARG A 266 11.13 12.58 -16.62
C ARG A 266 10.12 12.05 -17.62
N SER A 267 10.01 10.73 -17.77
CA SER A 267 9.02 10.09 -18.64
C SER A 267 7.57 10.43 -18.27
N LYS A 268 7.22 10.54 -16.97
CA LYS A 268 5.89 10.99 -16.54
C LYS A 268 5.67 12.47 -16.83
N LEU A 269 6.68 13.32 -16.65
CA LEU A 269 6.63 14.75 -17.00
C LEU A 269 6.52 14.94 -18.52
N ASP A 270 7.30 14.21 -19.31
CA ASP A 270 7.27 14.22 -20.77
C ASP A 270 5.95 13.64 -21.30
N GLY A 271 5.42 12.60 -20.64
CA GLY A 271 4.08 12.06 -20.89
C GLY A 271 2.99 13.08 -20.57
N MET A 272 3.12 13.82 -19.47
CA MET A 272 2.20 14.91 -19.10
C MET A 272 2.27 16.09 -20.07
N LEU A 273 3.48 16.48 -20.51
CA LEU A 273 3.67 17.54 -21.50
C LEU A 273 3.11 17.13 -22.87
N ARG A 274 3.20 15.85 -23.24
CA ARG A 274 2.56 15.30 -24.44
C ARG A 274 1.05 15.24 -24.30
N ALA A 275 0.53 14.79 -23.15
CA ALA A 275 -0.90 14.75 -22.88
C ALA A 275 -1.55 16.15 -22.86
N LEU A 276 -0.84 17.17 -22.36
CA LEU A 276 -1.25 18.56 -22.43
C LEU A 276 -1.26 19.11 -23.87
N LYS A 277 -0.39 18.59 -24.74
CA LYS A 277 -0.29 18.98 -26.15
C LYS A 277 -1.25 18.26 -27.09
N TRP A 278 -1.61 17.00 -26.80
CA TRP A 278 -2.37 16.13 -27.73
C TRP A 278 -3.69 15.58 -27.18
N GLY A 279 -4.04 15.79 -25.90
CA GLY A 279 -5.38 15.55 -25.34
C GLY A 279 -5.86 14.10 -25.20
N SER A 280 -5.39 13.16 -26.02
CA SER A 280 -6.03 11.84 -26.22
C SER A 280 -5.65 10.75 -25.19
N ASP A 281 -4.43 10.75 -24.65
CA ASP A 281 -3.95 9.71 -23.72
C ASP A 281 -4.51 9.86 -22.28
N LEU A 282 -5.25 10.92 -22.01
CA LEU A 282 -5.87 11.22 -20.70
C LEU A 282 -7.17 10.44 -20.46
N GLU A 283 -7.88 10.05 -21.53
CA GLU A 283 -9.27 9.60 -21.45
C GLU A 283 -9.42 8.12 -21.06
N ILE A 284 -8.56 7.22 -21.57
CA ILE A 284 -8.68 5.77 -21.33
C ILE A 284 -8.51 5.43 -19.84
N GLY A 285 -7.53 6.06 -19.17
CA GLY A 285 -7.33 5.88 -17.74
C GLY A 285 -8.45 6.49 -16.90
N GLN A 286 -9.06 7.57 -17.38
CA GLN A 286 -10.14 8.26 -16.68
C GLN A 286 -11.45 7.46 -16.75
N GLU A 287 -11.79 6.88 -17.90
CA GLU A 287 -13.02 6.08 -18.02
C GLU A 287 -12.95 4.82 -17.14
N ALA A 288 -11.80 4.14 -17.09
CA ALA A 288 -11.62 3.02 -16.15
C ALA A 288 -11.80 3.46 -14.69
N MET A 289 -11.26 4.62 -14.30
CA MET A 289 -11.45 5.15 -12.94
C MET A 289 -12.90 5.56 -12.66
N ARG A 290 -13.62 6.10 -13.66
CA ARG A 290 -15.05 6.44 -13.57
C ARG A 290 -15.91 5.19 -13.45
N SER A 291 -15.62 4.15 -14.24
CA SER A 291 -16.30 2.86 -14.18
C SER A 291 -16.16 2.23 -12.80
N THR A 292 -14.92 2.10 -12.30
CA THR A 292 -14.68 1.62 -10.92
C THR A 292 -15.40 2.47 -9.88
N ARG A 293 -15.50 3.79 -10.07
CA ARG A 293 -16.24 4.65 -9.14
C ARG A 293 -17.74 4.37 -9.18
N ARG A 294 -18.33 4.16 -10.36
CA ARG A 294 -19.75 3.80 -10.50
C ARG A 294 -20.06 2.49 -9.79
N GLU A 295 -19.22 1.47 -9.98
CA GLU A 295 -19.34 0.17 -9.31
C GLU A 295 -19.30 0.32 -7.78
N VAL A 296 -18.26 0.96 -7.24
CA VAL A 296 -18.12 1.17 -5.79
C VAL A 296 -19.30 1.95 -5.21
N THR A 297 -19.78 2.96 -5.94
CA THR A 297 -20.94 3.75 -5.49
C THR A 297 -22.23 2.92 -5.50
N ALA A 298 -22.41 2.07 -6.50
CA ALA A 298 -23.55 1.15 -6.58
C ALA A 298 -23.51 0.12 -5.43
N ASP A 299 -22.34 -0.44 -5.13
CA ASP A 299 -22.18 -1.40 -4.04
C ASP A 299 -22.46 -0.76 -2.67
N TRP A 300 -22.01 0.48 -2.44
CA TRP A 300 -22.34 1.21 -1.20
C TRP A 300 -23.84 1.49 -1.07
N ARG A 301 -24.51 1.87 -2.17
CA ARG A 301 -25.97 2.07 -2.17
C ARG A 301 -26.72 0.78 -1.87
N ALA A 302 -26.32 -0.34 -2.50
CA ALA A 302 -26.89 -1.65 -2.22
C ALA A 302 -26.66 -2.08 -0.76
N THR A 303 -25.51 -1.72 -0.20
CA THR A 303 -25.18 -1.95 1.22
C THR A 303 -26.08 -1.12 2.13
N ALA A 304 -26.29 0.16 1.84
CA ALA A 304 -27.20 1.02 2.60
C ALA A 304 -28.63 0.48 2.58
N GLU A 305 -29.14 0.05 1.42
CA GLU A 305 -30.46 -0.59 1.34
C GLU A 305 -30.55 -1.89 2.16
N ALA A 306 -29.49 -2.71 2.17
CA ALA A 306 -29.46 -3.92 2.96
C ALA A 306 -29.49 -3.64 4.46
N LEU A 307 -28.83 -2.56 4.91
CA LEU A 307 -28.85 -2.08 6.29
C LEU A 307 -30.25 -1.58 6.68
N ARG A 308 -30.89 -0.73 5.86
CA ARG A 308 -32.28 -0.26 6.11
C ARG A 308 -33.26 -1.43 6.28
N ARG A 309 -33.18 -2.43 5.38
CA ARG A 309 -33.99 -3.65 5.47
C ARG A 309 -33.75 -4.47 6.75
N GLN A 310 -32.61 -4.32 7.39
CA GLN A 310 -32.26 -4.98 8.65
C GLN A 310 -32.55 -4.10 9.89
N GLY A 311 -33.11 -2.91 9.71
CA GLY A 311 -33.41 -1.96 10.79
C GLY A 311 -32.21 -1.08 11.21
N GLU A 312 -31.09 -1.15 10.50
CA GLU A 312 -29.86 -0.41 10.79
C GLU A 312 -29.87 1.00 10.16
N GLU A 313 -30.92 1.77 10.40
CA GLU A 313 -31.17 3.06 9.74
C GLU A 313 -30.06 4.09 9.97
N ASN A 314 -29.54 4.17 11.20
CA ASN A 314 -28.45 5.09 11.55
C ASN A 314 -27.17 4.79 10.76
N ILE A 315 -26.85 3.50 10.57
CA ILE A 315 -25.67 3.07 9.82
C ILE A 315 -25.88 3.33 8.33
N ALA A 316 -27.08 3.07 7.80
CA ALA A 316 -27.42 3.38 6.42
C ALA A 316 -27.27 4.88 6.12
N ALA A 317 -27.74 5.76 7.02
CA ALA A 317 -27.57 7.21 6.88
C ALA A 317 -26.08 7.63 6.85
N HIS A 318 -25.23 7.02 7.69
CA HIS A 318 -23.79 7.25 7.64
C HIS A 318 -23.15 6.77 6.32
N VAL A 319 -23.64 5.66 5.75
CA VAL A 319 -23.21 5.20 4.42
C VAL A 319 -23.58 6.21 3.34
N ASP A 320 -24.80 6.76 3.37
CA ASP A 320 -25.23 7.77 2.39
C ASP A 320 -24.36 9.03 2.47
N GLN A 321 -24.12 9.54 3.68
CA GLN A 321 -23.23 10.68 3.92
C GLN A 321 -21.80 10.40 3.42
N PHE A 322 -21.30 9.20 3.69
CA PHE A 322 -19.98 8.77 3.23
C PHE A 322 -19.90 8.79 1.71
N VAL A 323 -20.90 8.23 1.00
CA VAL A 323 -20.97 8.20 -0.46
C VAL A 323 -21.06 9.61 -1.05
N ALA A 324 -21.88 10.48 -0.44
CA ALA A 324 -22.01 11.87 -0.86
C ALA A 324 -20.70 12.66 -0.71
N GLY A 325 -19.90 12.37 0.31
CA GLY A 325 -18.61 13.01 0.57
C GLY A 325 -17.41 12.43 -0.19
N LEU A 326 -17.60 11.45 -1.07
CA LEU A 326 -16.50 10.84 -1.82
C LEU A 326 -16.02 11.77 -2.94
N PRO A 327 -14.70 12.03 -3.08
CA PRO A 327 -14.17 13.01 -4.05
C PRO A 327 -14.40 12.59 -5.51
N ASP A 328 -14.42 13.58 -6.40
CA ASP A 328 -14.57 13.35 -7.84
C ASP A 328 -13.39 12.57 -8.45
N VAL A 329 -13.68 11.85 -9.53
CA VAL A 329 -12.68 11.10 -10.26
C VAL A 329 -11.80 12.05 -11.07
N GLN A 330 -10.60 12.29 -10.55
CA GLN A 330 -9.58 13.09 -11.21
C GLN A 330 -8.32 12.26 -11.49
N THR A 331 -7.76 12.40 -12.69
CA THR A 331 -6.46 11.81 -13.02
C THR A 331 -5.32 12.59 -12.36
N ASP A 332 -4.15 11.95 -12.20
CA ASP A 332 -2.95 12.63 -11.70
C ASP A 332 -2.59 13.87 -12.54
N ALA A 333 -2.82 13.82 -13.86
CA ALA A 333 -2.51 14.91 -14.77
C ALA A 333 -3.50 16.08 -14.63
N GLN A 334 -4.81 15.82 -14.53
CA GLN A 334 -5.83 16.85 -14.26
C GLN A 334 -5.54 17.57 -12.95
N ARG A 335 -5.28 16.82 -11.87
CA ARG A 335 -4.97 17.40 -10.56
C ARG A 335 -3.70 18.24 -10.57
N ILE A 336 -2.64 17.80 -11.26
CA ILE A 336 -1.43 18.61 -11.38
C ILE A 336 -1.72 19.87 -12.21
N ALA A 337 -2.47 19.77 -13.31
CA ALA A 337 -2.89 20.92 -14.09
C ALA A 337 -3.73 21.92 -13.26
N ASP A 338 -4.61 21.44 -12.39
CA ASP A 338 -5.40 22.27 -11.47
C ASP A 338 -4.50 22.96 -10.44
N GLN A 339 -3.58 22.22 -9.81
CA GLN A 339 -2.60 22.78 -8.87
C GLN A 339 -1.70 23.84 -9.52
N TRP A 340 -1.28 23.62 -10.76
CA TRP A 340 -0.51 24.61 -11.52
C TRP A 340 -1.35 25.84 -11.84
N ARG A 341 -2.61 25.67 -12.26
CA ARG A 341 -3.55 26.79 -12.50
C ARG A 341 -3.77 27.61 -11.23
N GLU A 342 -3.94 26.94 -10.08
CA GLU A 342 -4.07 27.58 -8.77
C GLU A 342 -2.80 28.37 -8.40
N GLN A 343 -1.61 27.77 -8.57
CA GLN A 343 -0.33 28.43 -8.28
C GLN A 343 -0.04 29.63 -9.18
N VAL A 344 -0.41 29.56 -10.47
CA VAL A 344 -0.30 30.68 -11.42
C VAL A 344 -1.28 31.79 -11.04
N ARG A 345 -2.51 31.45 -10.63
CA ARG A 345 -3.49 32.42 -10.11
C ARG A 345 -2.99 33.13 -8.86
N HIS A 346 -2.40 32.40 -7.92
CA HIS A 346 -1.82 32.98 -6.70
C HIS A 346 -0.49 33.75 -6.92
N ARG A 347 0.18 33.55 -8.06
CA ARG A 347 1.42 34.25 -8.43
C ARG A 347 1.21 35.51 -9.27
N ALA A 348 -0.02 35.86 -9.63
CA ALA A 348 -0.33 37.09 -10.33
C ALA A 348 -0.80 38.18 -9.33
N PRO A 349 0.08 39.04 -8.79
CA PRO A 349 -0.36 40.31 -8.21
C PRO A 349 -0.78 41.27 -9.32
N GLY A 350 -1.87 42.00 -9.07
CA GLY A 350 -2.61 42.82 -10.03
C GLY A 350 -1.74 43.76 -10.86
N ARG A 351 -1.88 43.66 -12.17
CA ARG A 351 -1.43 44.66 -13.13
C ARG A 351 -2.63 45.57 -13.43
N ASN A 352 -2.91 46.50 -12.53
CA ASN A 352 -3.73 47.68 -12.80
C ASN A 352 -3.17 48.83 -11.97
N ASP A 353 -2.44 49.71 -12.65
CA ASP A 353 -2.34 51.16 -12.42
C ASP A 353 -1.01 51.66 -12.98
N ILE A 354 -0.97 51.87 -14.30
CA ILE A 354 -0.08 52.88 -14.89
C ILE A 354 -1.02 53.97 -15.40
N LYS A 355 -1.33 54.93 -14.52
CA LYS A 355 -1.89 56.22 -14.93
C LYS A 355 -0.88 56.87 -15.87
N LEU A 356 -1.34 57.16 -17.10
CA LEU A 356 -0.68 58.09 -18.00
C LEU A 356 -0.44 59.41 -17.26
N TRP A 357 0.82 59.82 -17.16
CA TRP A 357 1.16 61.22 -16.96
C TRP A 357 2.28 61.63 -17.92
N ALA A 358 1.89 62.33 -18.97
CA ALA A 358 2.65 63.38 -19.61
C ALA A 358 1.63 64.38 -20.17
N PRO A 359 1.94 65.68 -20.38
CA PRO A 359 3.23 66.36 -20.25
C PRO A 359 3.15 67.70 -19.47
N LYS A 360 4.31 68.35 -19.23
CA LYS A 360 4.51 69.76 -19.60
C LYS A 360 5.97 70.19 -19.49
N SER A 361 6.42 70.77 -20.59
CA SER A 361 7.63 71.56 -20.80
C SER A 361 7.68 72.83 -19.93
N ARG A 362 8.82 73.09 -19.30
CA ARG A 362 9.71 74.22 -19.59
C ARG A 362 11.02 74.06 -18.83
#